data_AF-A0A178FMM2-F1
#
_entry.id   AF-A0A178FMM2-F1
#
_cell.length_a   1.000
_cell.length_b   1.000
_cell.length_c   1.000
_cell.angle_alpha   90.00
_cell.angle_beta   90.00
_cell.angle_gamma   90.00
#
_symmetry.space_group_name_H-M   'P 1'
#
loop_
_entity.id
_entity.type
_entity.pdbx_description
1 polymer ?
#
loop_
_entity_poly.entity_id
_entity_poly.type
_entity_poly.pdbx_seq_one_letter_code
_entity_poly.pdbx_strand_id
1 'polypeptide(L)'
;MRQQSVNVCCMMAFPYLQPALYMKIHVGEHTPQGFIKSVDEFKPYIDATITFGSDWLSSDSLDMLPRMNMIGLAQNHDGIPFAFRFDGIVAISRDAVTPATSACTVAPKTAPFGYSTINHSFSSGHESFQDMLKYSYVGHSRYTVTGNGILVECFVSRLTHVC
;
A
#
# COMPACT_ATOMS: atom_id res chain seq x y z
N MET A 1 -42.94 -35.08 19.40
CA MET A 1 -41.56 -34.74 18.97
C MET A 1 -41.65 -33.65 17.91
N ARG A 2 -41.25 -32.41 18.23
CA ARG A 2 -41.12 -31.33 17.24
C ARG A 2 -39.64 -31.14 16.96
N GLN A 3 -39.26 -31.39 15.71
CA GLN A 3 -37.92 -31.20 15.20
C GLN A 3 -37.66 -29.69 15.15
N GLN A 4 -36.80 -29.19 16.04
CA GLN A 4 -36.28 -27.83 15.95
C GLN A 4 -35.42 -27.76 14.69
N SER A 5 -35.90 -27.02 13.70
CA SER A 5 -35.11 -26.55 12.57
C SER A 5 -34.04 -25.60 13.13
N VAL A 6 -32.83 -26.11 13.29
CA VAL A 6 -31.65 -25.28 13.55
C VAL A 6 -31.39 -24.50 12.27
N ASN A 7 -31.85 -23.26 12.25
CA ASN A 7 -31.57 -22.34 11.16
C ASN A 7 -30.13 -21.84 11.37
N VAL A 8 -29.15 -22.66 10.98
CA VAL A 8 -27.75 -22.26 10.91
C VAL A 8 -27.65 -21.32 9.71
N CYS A 9 -27.87 -20.04 9.96
CA CYS A 9 -27.47 -18.99 9.04
C CYS A 9 -25.93 -18.99 9.03
N CYS A 10 -25.37 -19.77 8.12
CA CYS A 10 -23.95 -19.73 7.78
C CYS A 10 -23.70 -18.39 7.09
N MET A 11 -23.58 -17.29 7.85
CA MET A 11 -23.05 -16.04 7.33
C MET A 11 -21.63 -16.34 6.85
N MET A 12 -21.42 -16.09 5.56
CA MET A 12 -20.29 -16.57 4.78
C MET A 12 -18.95 -16.23 5.45
N ALA A 13 -18.10 -17.25 5.65
CA ALA A 13 -16.78 -17.18 6.26
C ALA A 13 -15.72 -16.54 5.33
N PHE A 14 -15.99 -15.35 4.79
CA PHE A 14 -15.01 -14.59 4.01
C PHE A 14 -14.20 -13.64 4.90
N PRO A 15 -12.92 -13.38 4.55
CA PRO A 15 -12.12 -12.38 5.25
C PRO A 15 -12.75 -10.99 5.10
N TYR A 16 -12.63 -10.17 6.15
CA TYR A 16 -13.03 -8.77 6.13
C TYR A 16 -11.79 -7.88 5.97
N LEU A 17 -11.93 -6.84 5.14
CA LEU A 17 -10.93 -5.81 4.96
C LEU A 17 -11.35 -4.56 5.75
N GLN A 18 -10.67 -4.32 6.87
CA GLN A 18 -10.87 -3.11 7.65
C GLN A 18 -9.90 -2.02 7.14
N PRO A 19 -10.39 -0.82 6.73
CA PRO A 19 -9.53 0.30 6.41
C PRO A 19 -8.54 0.59 7.54
N ALA A 20 -7.26 0.73 7.21
CA ALA A 20 -6.20 0.81 8.20
C ALA A 20 -5.27 2.01 8.00
N LEU A 21 -4.64 2.10 6.84
CA LEU A 21 -3.60 3.09 6.60
C LEU A 21 -3.81 3.79 5.25
N TYR A 22 -3.33 5.02 5.19
CA TYR A 22 -3.10 5.77 3.97
C TYR A 22 -1.62 6.09 3.88
N MET A 23 -1.02 5.75 2.74
CA MET A 23 0.38 6.01 2.46
C MET A 23 0.49 6.96 1.28
N LYS A 24 1.43 7.90 1.34
CA LYS A 24 1.78 8.77 0.24
C LYS A 24 3.29 8.79 0.09
N ILE A 25 3.79 8.41 -1.08
CA ILE A 25 5.21 8.21 -1.36
C ILE A 25 5.56 8.98 -2.63
N HIS A 26 6.56 9.84 -2.55
CA HIS A 26 7.15 10.51 -3.70
C HIS A 26 8.46 9.81 -4.07
N VAL A 27 8.53 9.30 -5.29
CA VAL A 27 9.68 8.63 -5.87
C VAL A 27 10.24 9.54 -6.96
N GLY A 28 11.44 10.10 -6.79
CA GLY A 28 12.05 11.02 -7.75
C GLY A 28 13.55 10.78 -7.89
N GLU A 29 14.31 11.83 -8.19
CA GLU A 29 15.79 11.76 -8.29
C GLU A 29 16.49 11.43 -6.96
N HIS A 30 15.79 11.62 -5.84
CA HIS A 30 16.28 11.33 -4.50
C HIS A 30 15.57 10.11 -3.91
N THR A 31 16.12 9.64 -2.79
CA THR A 31 15.50 8.60 -1.96
C THR A 31 14.00 8.87 -1.77
N PRO A 32 13.12 7.88 -1.95
CA PRO A 32 11.70 8.00 -1.70
C PRO A 32 11.39 8.61 -0.33
N GLN A 33 10.49 9.61 -0.33
CA GLN A 33 10.03 10.30 0.86
C GLN A 33 8.51 10.30 0.91
N GLY A 34 7.93 10.45 2.10
CA GLY A 34 6.48 10.39 2.24
C GLY A 34 6.02 10.14 3.66
N PHE A 35 4.80 9.65 3.80
CA PHE A 35 4.24 9.31 5.10
C PHE A 35 3.38 8.05 5.05
N ILE A 36 3.17 7.48 6.25
CA ILE A 36 2.26 6.39 6.54
C ILE A 36 1.39 6.87 7.71
N LYS A 37 0.09 6.98 7.51
CA LYS A 37 -0.86 7.43 8.53
C LYS A 37 -2.01 6.46 8.67
N SER A 38 -2.49 6.25 9.88
CA SER A 38 -3.75 5.56 10.12
C SER A 38 -4.91 6.37 9.54
N VAL A 39 -5.91 5.67 9.01
CA VAL A 39 -7.22 6.27 8.76
C VAL A 39 -7.93 6.53 10.09
N ASP A 40 -8.97 7.37 10.04
CA ASP A 40 -9.76 7.67 11.23
C ASP A 40 -10.25 6.38 11.90
N GLU A 41 -10.23 6.38 13.23
CA GLU A 41 -10.68 5.26 14.09
C GLU A 41 -9.84 3.97 14.05
N PHE A 42 -8.86 3.82 13.14
CA PHE A 42 -7.99 2.65 13.12
C PHE A 42 -7.04 2.62 14.34
N LYS A 43 -6.90 1.43 14.93
CA LYS A 43 -5.94 1.14 16.01
C LYS A 43 -5.07 -0.09 15.67
N PRO A 44 -3.75 -0.03 15.94
CA PRO A 44 -3.02 1.07 16.58
C PRO A 44 -2.90 2.32 15.69
N TYR A 45 -2.79 3.50 16.32
CA TYR A 45 -2.61 4.75 15.57
C TYR A 45 -1.15 4.87 15.11
N ILE A 46 -0.97 5.06 13.82
CA ILE A 46 0.31 5.24 13.15
C ILE A 46 0.31 6.65 12.57
N ASP A 47 1.33 7.42 12.91
CA ASP A 47 1.70 8.64 12.20
C ASP A 47 3.21 8.60 12.01
N ALA A 48 3.65 8.41 10.77
CA ALA A 48 5.03 8.12 10.45
C ALA A 48 5.49 8.78 9.16
N THR A 49 6.78 9.15 9.13
CA THR A 49 7.47 9.68 7.97
C THR A 49 8.36 8.61 7.35
N ILE A 50 8.33 8.48 6.03
CA ILE A 50 9.21 7.59 5.27
C ILE A 50 10.55 8.30 5.11
N THR A 51 11.62 7.66 5.59
CA THR A 51 12.97 8.21 5.61
C THR A 51 13.87 7.60 4.54
N PHE A 52 13.56 6.37 4.11
CA PHE A 52 14.32 5.69 3.06
C PHE A 52 13.46 4.66 2.32
N GLY A 53 13.81 4.33 1.07
CA GLY A 53 13.28 3.16 0.40
C GLY A 53 13.77 2.96 -1.02
N SER A 54 13.42 1.84 -1.63
CA SER A 54 13.66 1.56 -3.05
C SER A 54 12.71 0.47 -3.53
N ASP A 55 12.28 0.56 -4.79
CA ASP A 55 11.42 -0.42 -5.45
C ASP A 55 12.20 -1.11 -6.58
N TRP A 56 12.38 -2.42 -6.48
CA TRP A 56 12.94 -3.25 -7.55
C TRP A 56 11.83 -3.67 -8.52
N LEU A 57 11.26 -2.67 -9.20
CA LEU A 57 10.19 -2.87 -10.17
C LEU A 57 10.70 -3.73 -11.32
N SER A 58 10.03 -4.86 -11.57
CA SER A 58 10.37 -5.79 -12.64
C SER A 58 9.23 -5.86 -13.66
N SER A 59 9.55 -5.71 -14.93
CA SER A 59 8.62 -5.96 -16.02
C SER A 59 8.43 -7.47 -16.17
N ASP A 60 7.24 -7.97 -15.85
CA ASP A 60 6.84 -9.34 -16.21
C ASP A 60 6.74 -9.42 -17.75
N SER A 61 7.07 -10.57 -18.34
CA SER A 61 7.01 -10.77 -19.80
C SER A 61 5.58 -10.76 -20.35
N LEU A 62 4.58 -10.71 -19.46
CA LEU A 62 3.18 -10.50 -19.76
C LEU A 62 2.88 -9.00 -19.75
N ASP A 63 2.86 -8.46 -20.97
CA ASP A 63 2.57 -7.09 -21.38
C ASP A 63 1.60 -6.35 -20.43
N MET A 64 2.15 -5.51 -19.54
CA MET A 64 1.49 -4.40 -18.80
C MET A 64 1.23 -4.57 -17.29
N LEU A 65 1.70 -5.65 -16.65
CA LEU A 65 1.60 -5.84 -15.19
C LEU A 65 2.97 -5.98 -14.50
N PRO A 66 3.81 -4.93 -14.46
CA PRO A 66 5.05 -4.98 -13.69
C PRO A 66 4.83 -5.31 -12.21
N ARG A 67 5.81 -6.00 -11.64
CA ARG A 67 5.83 -6.45 -10.26
C ARG A 67 6.65 -5.50 -9.41
N MET A 68 6.00 -4.94 -8.41
CA MET A 68 6.61 -4.10 -7.38
C MET A 68 7.29 -4.97 -6.34
N ASN A 69 8.40 -4.46 -5.81
CA ASN A 69 9.18 -5.04 -4.73
C ASN A 69 9.85 -3.91 -3.95
N MET A 70 9.05 -3.19 -3.16
CA MET A 70 9.50 -2.06 -2.36
C MET A 70 9.96 -2.52 -0.98
N ILE A 71 11.10 -1.99 -0.55
CA ILE A 71 11.54 -2.03 0.84
C ILE A 71 11.80 -0.59 1.29
N GLY A 72 11.29 -0.22 2.45
CA GLY A 72 11.47 1.12 3.01
C GLY A 72 11.61 1.14 4.53
N LEU A 73 12.07 2.28 5.02
CA LEU A 73 12.18 2.61 6.43
C LEU A 73 11.31 3.84 6.71
N ALA A 74 10.60 3.77 7.83
CA ALA A 74 9.81 4.87 8.34
C ALA A 74 10.08 5.06 9.84
N GLN A 75 9.78 6.26 10.34
CA GLN A 75 9.83 6.61 11.76
C GLN A 75 8.49 7.18 12.18
N ASN A 76 7.95 6.72 13.32
CA ASN A 76 6.74 7.32 13.87
C ASN A 76 7.03 8.72 14.46
N HIS A 77 5.99 9.41 14.95
CA HIS A 77 6.11 10.72 15.59
C HIS A 77 7.05 10.76 16.81
N ASP A 78 7.29 9.61 17.47
CA ASP A 78 8.24 9.47 18.58
C ASP A 78 9.68 9.19 18.11
N GLY A 79 9.91 9.12 16.79
CA GLY A 79 11.22 8.80 16.20
C GLY A 79 11.56 7.30 16.19
N ILE A 80 10.62 6.43 16.57
CA ILE A 80 10.83 4.99 16.63
C ILE A 80 10.78 4.41 15.20
N PRO A 81 11.83 3.74 14.74
CA PRO A 81 11.88 3.21 13.38
C PRO A 81 11.10 1.90 13.23
N PHE A 82 10.56 1.70 12.04
CA PHE A 82 10.05 0.42 11.56
C PHE A 82 10.32 0.27 10.06
N ALA A 83 10.53 -0.96 9.62
CA ALA A 83 10.62 -1.29 8.21
C ALA A 83 9.21 -1.54 7.67
N PHE A 84 8.98 -1.14 6.43
CA PHE A 84 7.82 -1.55 5.66
C PHE A 84 8.29 -2.13 4.34
N ARG A 85 7.57 -3.15 3.88
CA ARG A 85 7.77 -3.75 2.57
C ARG A 85 6.42 -3.83 1.90
N PHE A 86 6.41 -3.63 0.59
CA PHE A 86 5.26 -4.03 -0.18
C PHE A 86 5.66 -4.66 -1.51
N ASP A 87 4.90 -5.66 -1.91
CA ASP A 87 5.03 -6.31 -3.21
C ASP A 87 3.65 -6.54 -3.82
N GLY A 88 3.61 -6.65 -5.13
CA GLY A 88 2.34 -6.71 -5.84
C GLY A 88 2.51 -6.48 -7.33
N ILE A 89 1.39 -6.25 -7.99
CA ILE A 89 1.33 -5.90 -9.42
C ILE A 89 0.75 -4.51 -9.57
N VAL A 90 1.20 -3.79 -10.59
CA VAL A 90 0.62 -2.52 -11.01
C VAL A 90 0.39 -2.53 -12.51
N ALA A 91 -0.83 -2.23 -12.92
CA ALA A 91 -1.18 -1.97 -14.30
C ALA A 91 -0.64 -0.61 -14.69
N ILE A 92 0.27 -0.59 -15.66
CA ILE A 92 0.74 0.66 -16.26
C ILE A 92 -0.18 0.99 -17.43
N SER A 93 -0.74 2.19 -17.52
CA SER A 93 -1.51 2.58 -18.71
C SER A 93 -0.57 2.70 -19.93
N ARG A 94 -1.00 2.33 -21.14
CA ARG A 94 -0.16 2.45 -22.37
C ARG A 94 0.33 3.88 -22.57
N ASP A 95 -0.50 4.85 -22.18
CA ASP A 95 -0.20 6.28 -22.27
C ASP A 95 0.89 6.73 -21.30
N ALA A 96 1.20 5.96 -20.26
CA ALA A 96 2.28 6.26 -19.30
C ALA A 96 3.65 5.73 -19.75
N VAL A 97 3.71 4.86 -20.78
CA VAL A 97 4.95 4.20 -21.24
C VAL A 97 5.69 5.01 -22.32
N THR A 98 5.09 6.07 -22.86
CA THR A 98 5.77 6.92 -23.86
C THR A 98 6.78 7.83 -23.15
N PRO A 99 8.10 7.65 -23.31
CA PRO A 99 9.08 8.57 -22.77
C PRO A 99 8.98 9.85 -23.60
N ALA A 100 8.52 10.95 -22.99
CA ALA A 100 8.65 12.25 -23.61
C ALA A 100 10.15 12.59 -23.66
N THR A 101 10.72 12.62 -24.85
CA THR A 101 12.14 12.90 -25.14
C THR A 101 12.57 14.35 -24.87
N SER A 102 11.84 15.09 -24.04
CA SER A 102 12.18 16.47 -23.69
C SER A 102 11.77 16.75 -22.25
N ALA A 103 12.77 16.98 -21.40
CA ALA A 103 12.62 17.46 -20.03
C ALA A 103 12.07 18.89 -20.02
N CYS A 104 10.77 19.05 -20.19
CA CYS A 104 9.94 20.16 -19.70
C CYS A 104 8.51 19.95 -20.20
N THR A 105 7.54 19.99 -19.29
CA THR A 105 6.09 19.96 -19.54
C THR A 105 5.48 18.62 -19.98
N VAL A 106 5.59 17.59 -19.13
CA VAL A 106 4.61 16.48 -19.16
C VAL A 106 3.48 16.83 -18.19
N ALA A 107 2.27 17.05 -18.71
CA ALA A 107 1.09 17.19 -17.86
C ALA A 107 0.95 15.93 -16.98
N PRO A 108 0.59 16.06 -15.69
CA PRO A 108 0.53 14.91 -14.81
C PRO A 108 -0.40 13.83 -15.37
N LYS A 109 0.11 12.61 -15.52
CA LYS A 109 -0.70 11.45 -15.91
C LYS A 109 -0.99 10.62 -14.67
N THR A 110 -2.26 10.53 -14.31
CA THR A 110 -2.72 9.80 -13.12
C THR A 110 -3.40 8.50 -13.53
N ALA A 111 -2.89 7.36 -13.05
CA ALA A 111 -3.67 6.13 -13.01
C ALA A 111 -4.58 6.17 -11.78
N PRO A 112 -5.88 5.80 -11.89
CA PRO A 112 -6.79 5.83 -10.75
C PRO A 112 -6.49 4.71 -9.75
N PHE A 113 -7.13 4.78 -8.57
CA PHE A 113 -7.07 3.67 -7.60
C PHE A 113 -7.62 2.37 -8.19
N GLY A 114 -7.09 1.24 -7.74
CA GLY A 114 -7.49 -0.10 -8.19
C GLY A 114 -6.65 -0.64 -9.36
N TYR A 115 -5.69 0.13 -9.85
CA TYR A 115 -4.74 -0.30 -10.88
C TYR A 115 -3.57 -1.10 -10.31
N SER A 116 -3.48 -1.25 -9.00
CA SER A 116 -2.49 -2.11 -8.37
C SER A 116 -3.14 -2.95 -7.28
N THR A 117 -2.56 -4.12 -7.03
CA THR A 117 -2.91 -4.97 -5.88
C THR A 117 -1.62 -5.29 -5.16
N ILE A 118 -1.58 -4.95 -3.87
CA ILE A 118 -0.34 -4.88 -3.10
C ILE A 118 -0.52 -5.60 -1.76
N ASN A 119 0.45 -6.42 -1.38
CA ASN A 119 0.60 -6.96 -0.04
C ASN A 119 1.59 -6.10 0.75
N HIS A 120 1.18 -5.64 1.93
CA HIS A 120 2.02 -4.86 2.83
C HIS A 120 2.47 -5.72 4.00
N SER A 121 3.74 -5.58 4.36
CA SER A 121 4.32 -6.17 5.57
C SER A 121 5.12 -5.11 6.31
N PHE A 122 5.15 -5.24 7.63
CA PHE A 122 5.84 -4.32 8.52
C PHE A 122 6.74 -5.13 9.45
N SER A 123 7.81 -4.51 9.93
CA SER A 123 8.71 -5.12 10.91
C SER A 123 9.26 -4.06 11.85
N SER A 124 9.22 -4.34 13.15
CA SER A 124 9.84 -3.54 14.18
C SER A 124 10.14 -4.41 15.39
N GLY A 125 11.21 -4.08 16.12
CA GLY A 125 11.51 -4.67 17.42
C GLY A 125 10.82 -3.96 18.59
N HIS A 126 10.18 -2.82 18.35
CA HIS A 126 9.59 -2.01 19.42
C HIS A 126 8.18 -2.51 19.79
N GLU A 127 7.87 -2.52 21.08
CA GLU A 127 6.63 -3.09 21.62
C GLU A 127 5.35 -2.38 21.13
N SER A 128 5.44 -1.07 20.88
CA SER A 128 4.31 -0.26 20.39
C SER A 128 3.76 -0.69 19.03
N PHE A 129 4.53 -1.48 18.25
CA PHE A 129 4.08 -1.97 16.95
C PHE A 129 3.53 -3.39 16.99
N GLN A 130 3.64 -4.12 18.10
CA GLN A 130 3.32 -5.56 18.12
C GLN A 130 1.88 -5.86 17.68
N ASP A 131 0.93 -5.00 18.00
CA ASP A 131 -0.45 -5.16 17.54
C ASP A 131 -0.59 -5.00 16.02
N MET A 132 0.16 -4.06 15.43
CA MET A 132 0.19 -3.88 13.98
C MET A 132 0.77 -5.12 13.29
N LEU A 133 1.82 -5.73 13.87
CA LEU A 133 2.56 -6.86 13.27
C LEU A 133 1.79 -8.19 13.28
N LYS A 134 0.67 -8.29 13.99
CA LYS A 134 -0.16 -9.51 14.08
C LYS A 134 -1.01 -9.80 12.84
N TYR A 135 -1.14 -8.83 11.94
CA TYR A 135 -2.10 -8.90 10.85
C TYR A 135 -1.44 -8.86 9.47
N SER A 136 -2.15 -9.39 8.49
CA SER A 136 -1.84 -9.20 7.08
C SER A 136 -2.49 -7.91 6.57
N TYR A 137 -1.83 -7.24 5.65
CA TYR A 137 -2.31 -5.99 5.07
C TYR A 137 -2.30 -6.08 3.56
N VAL A 138 -3.39 -5.63 2.95
CA VAL A 138 -3.53 -5.55 1.49
C VAL A 138 -3.94 -4.15 1.10
N GLY A 139 -3.52 -3.70 -0.07
CA GLY A 139 -3.78 -2.34 -0.50
C GLY A 139 -3.93 -2.21 -2.00
N HIS A 140 -4.52 -1.09 -2.38
CA HIS A 140 -4.57 -0.61 -3.76
C HIS A 140 -3.98 0.78 -3.79
N SER A 141 -3.24 1.06 -4.85
CA SER A 141 -2.61 2.35 -5.07
C SER A 141 -3.14 3.04 -6.32
N ARG A 142 -2.92 4.35 -6.34
CA ARG A 142 -2.90 5.17 -7.54
C ARG A 142 -1.51 5.75 -7.69
N TYR A 143 -1.15 6.13 -8.90
CA TYR A 143 0.09 6.86 -9.14
C TYR A 143 -0.13 8.04 -10.08
N THR A 144 0.63 9.11 -9.87
CA THR A 144 0.69 10.27 -10.75
C THR A 144 2.13 10.47 -11.19
N VAL A 145 2.36 10.36 -12.49
CA VAL A 145 3.65 10.73 -13.10
C VAL A 145 3.70 12.25 -13.16
N THR A 146 4.74 12.83 -12.58
CA THR A 146 5.02 14.27 -12.60
C THR A 146 6.35 14.51 -13.30
N GLY A 147 6.68 15.76 -13.60
CA GLY A 147 7.99 16.10 -14.19
C GLY A 147 9.19 15.74 -13.31
N ASN A 148 9.00 15.60 -11.99
CA ASN A 148 10.07 15.41 -11.01
C ASN A 148 10.05 14.02 -10.36
N GLY A 149 9.26 13.09 -10.89
CA GLY A 149 9.09 11.74 -10.33
C GLY A 149 7.66 11.24 -10.34
N ILE A 150 7.41 10.17 -9.59
CA ILE A 150 6.12 9.51 -9.44
C ILE A 150 5.62 9.73 -8.02
N LEU A 151 4.41 10.27 -7.90
CA LEU A 151 3.68 10.30 -6.64
C LEU A 151 2.78 9.07 -6.55
N VAL A 152 2.99 8.23 -5.54
CA VAL A 152 2.19 7.03 -5.25
C VAL A 152 1.35 7.28 -4.01
N GLU A 153 0.08 6.90 -4.08
CA GLU A 153 -0.83 6.97 -2.94
C GLU A 153 -1.49 5.61 -2.77
N CYS A 154 -1.45 5.05 -1.57
CA CYS A 154 -1.98 3.71 -1.26
C CYS A 154 -3.03 3.79 -0.16
N PHE A 155 -4.18 3.15 -0.38
CA PHE A 155 -5.07 2.77 0.70
C PHE A 155 -4.78 1.33 1.10
N VAL A 156 -4.55 1.12 2.40
CA VAL A 156 -4.17 -0.17 2.97
C VAL A 156 -5.24 -0.59 3.97
N SER A 157 -5.69 -1.83 3.84
CA SER A 157 -6.63 -2.48 4.73
C SER A 157 -5.95 -3.59 5.51
N ARG A 158 -6.36 -3.74 6.76
CA ARG A 158 -6.05 -4.88 7.61
C ARG A 158 -6.99 -6.04 7.25
N LEU A 159 -6.42 -7.20 6.97
CA LEU A 159 -7.17 -8.44 6.87
C LEU A 159 -7.54 -8.92 8.26
N THR A 160 -8.83 -9.11 8.52
CA THR A 160 -9.34 -9.59 9.82
C THR A 160 -10.55 -10.51 9.64
N HIS A 161 -10.93 -11.21 10.70
CA HIS A 161 -12.24 -11.87 10.76
C HIS A 161 -13.33 -10.84 11.09
N VAL A 162 -14.56 -11.13 10.67
CA VAL A 162 -15.75 -10.32 11.01
C VAL A 162 -15.81 -10.15 12.53
N CYS A 163 -15.97 -8.90 12.98
CA CYS A 163 -16.21 -8.55 14.37
C CYS A 163 -17.69 -8.77 14.73
#